data_AF-A0A536D9J3-F1
#
_entry.id   AF-A0A536D9J3-F1
#
_cell.length_a   1.000
_cell.length_b   1.000
_cell.length_c   1.000
_cell.angle_alpha   90.00
_cell.angle_beta   90.00
_cell.angle_gamma   90.00
#
_symmetry.space_group_name_H-M   'P 1'
#
loop_
_entity.id
_entity.type
_entity.pdbx_description
1 polymer ?
#
loop_
_entity_poly.entity_id
_entity_poly.type
_entity_poly.pdbx_seq_one_letter_code
_entity_poly.pdbx_strand_id
1 'polypeptide(L)'
;MERGSTRGARARHRRHGRCARRCHRRARGAGTRRVHCSGHRRLHPRRGGQARGAKARRQRIACGRPPHRDPARDERAPSGRPLTSQLRWADIHLKAIRANAARILEHLPKGTHLFAVVKANAYGHGAVKAARAALDGGATRLAVSTLAEARELTGLVHADHILVMGGLVPAQAGAAAASGCTIGVSSLAMAEAMSQTDEVVPVHLKIDTGMGRYGCAPEDAPALARYIEQSAGLRLDGTWTHFASADTDAQMTRKQFELFAETLASLGADPGVRHACNSAGARSFPEYALDAVRCGIALYGCDWPGMAQAMTLHSVITHLKTVDPGTTVGYGATWRARARSRIATVAIGYADGVHRVRSNRGHALVRGKRAPLVGTVSMDAITLDVTDIEDVTEGDAVTLIGVDGGEKITAEQVGRWSGTISYEVLTSLGQRVERRYIE
;
A
#
# COMPACT_ATOMS: atom_id res chain seq x y z
N MET A 1 -13.82 66.83 -47.44
CA MET A 1 -14.09 66.38 -48.83
C MET A 1 -13.82 64.89 -48.84
N GLU A 2 -14.83 64.10 -48.51
CA GLU A 2 -15.83 63.47 -49.42
C GLU A 2 -15.37 62.05 -49.84
N ARG A 3 -16.00 61.00 -49.28
CA ARG A 3 -17.16 60.22 -49.81
C ARG A 3 -16.68 59.19 -50.86
N GLY A 4 -17.15 57.95 -50.96
CA GLY A 4 -18.24 57.18 -50.35
C GLY A 4 -18.15 55.73 -50.89
N SER A 5 -18.48 54.68 -50.12
CA SER A 5 -19.82 54.12 -49.90
C SER A 5 -20.49 53.49 -51.14
N THR A 6 -20.81 52.19 -51.04
CA THR A 6 -22.19 51.65 -51.08
C THR A 6 -22.22 50.19 -50.55
N ARG A 7 -22.92 49.93 -49.42
CA ARG A 7 -24.30 49.40 -49.24
C ARG A 7 -24.41 47.88 -49.51
N GLY A 8 -25.08 47.02 -48.75
CA GLY A 8 -26.11 47.06 -47.69
C GLY A 8 -26.78 45.65 -47.73
N ALA A 9 -27.26 45.02 -46.66
CA ALA A 9 -28.48 45.38 -45.96
C ALA A 9 -28.68 44.55 -44.67
N ARG A 10 -29.42 45.16 -43.73
CA ARG A 10 -29.93 44.64 -42.46
C ARG A 10 -31.29 43.96 -42.66
N ALA A 11 -31.69 43.09 -41.73
CA ALA A 11 -33.05 43.12 -41.16
C ALA A 11 -33.10 42.48 -39.76
N ARG A 12 -33.90 43.08 -38.89
CA ARG A 12 -34.15 42.72 -37.49
C ARG A 12 -35.58 42.18 -37.30
N HIS A 13 -35.75 41.46 -36.18
CA HIS A 13 -36.85 41.55 -35.20
C HIS A 13 -38.06 40.58 -35.19
N ARG A 14 -38.38 40.23 -33.92
CA ARG A 14 -39.63 39.83 -33.22
C ARG A 14 -39.73 38.32 -32.90
N ARG A 15 -39.60 37.87 -31.63
CA ARG A 15 -40.45 37.98 -30.40
C ARG A 15 -41.75 37.18 -30.46
N HIS A 16 -41.82 36.11 -29.64
CA HIS A 16 -42.87 35.66 -28.70
C HIS A 16 -42.40 34.29 -28.15
N GLY A 17 -42.49 33.87 -26.88
CA GLY A 17 -43.17 34.37 -25.69
C GLY A 17 -44.04 33.26 -25.08
N ARG A 18 -43.68 32.76 -23.88
CA ARG A 18 -44.51 32.31 -22.72
C ARG A 18 -43.72 31.33 -21.83
N CYS A 19 -43.36 31.71 -20.59
CA CYS A 19 -44.11 31.65 -19.31
C CYS A 19 -44.08 30.23 -18.69
N ALA A 20 -43.89 29.97 -17.39
CA ALA A 20 -43.74 30.74 -16.13
C ALA A 20 -43.25 29.70 -15.06
N ARG A 21 -42.84 29.97 -13.80
CA ARG A 21 -43.16 30.98 -12.79
C ARG A 21 -42.00 31.11 -11.77
N ARG A 22 -41.81 32.34 -11.27
CA ARG A 22 -41.11 32.70 -10.03
C ARG A 22 -41.99 32.46 -8.80
N CYS A 23 -41.36 32.33 -7.62
CA CYS A 23 -41.58 33.13 -6.39
C CYS A 23 -40.86 32.44 -5.21
N HIS A 24 -39.80 33.02 -4.62
CA HIS A 24 -39.74 34.04 -3.55
C HIS A 24 -39.80 33.51 -2.10
N ARG A 25 -38.65 33.64 -1.42
CA ARG A 25 -38.35 34.17 -0.06
C ARG A 25 -39.04 33.59 1.20
N ARG A 26 -38.19 32.99 2.05
CA ARG A 26 -37.93 33.18 3.50
C ARG A 26 -39.08 33.54 4.46
N ALA A 27 -39.21 32.75 5.53
CA ALA A 27 -39.43 33.24 6.91
C ALA A 27 -38.95 32.20 7.96
N ARG A 28 -38.49 32.71 9.11
CA ARG A 28 -37.96 32.02 10.30
C ARG A 28 -39.08 31.43 11.17
N GLY A 29 -38.78 30.48 12.07
CA GLY A 29 -39.63 30.22 13.25
C GLY A 29 -39.39 28.87 13.93
N ALA A 30 -39.12 28.91 15.23
CA ALA A 30 -38.83 27.80 16.14
C ALA A 30 -40.03 26.87 16.41
N GLY A 31 -39.78 25.68 16.96
CA GLY A 31 -40.83 24.92 17.68
C GLY A 31 -40.65 23.40 17.73
N THR A 32 -40.30 22.93 18.91
CA THR A 32 -40.38 21.56 19.44
C THR A 32 -41.55 20.69 18.95
N ARG A 33 -41.35 19.38 18.76
CA ARG A 33 -42.30 18.33 19.19
C ARG A 33 -41.69 16.92 19.17
N ARG A 34 -41.81 16.25 20.33
CA ARG A 34 -41.63 14.81 20.58
C ARG A 34 -42.66 14.00 19.77
N VAL A 35 -42.28 12.79 19.35
CA VAL A 35 -43.24 11.74 18.92
C VAL A 35 -43.00 10.48 19.75
N HIS A 36 -44.07 10.05 20.43
CA HIS A 36 -44.17 8.81 21.20
C HIS A 36 -44.37 7.60 20.27
N CYS A 37 -43.73 6.47 20.61
CA CYS A 37 -44.13 5.14 20.16
C CYS A 37 -44.85 4.41 21.30
N SER A 38 -46.07 3.92 21.04
CA SER A 38 -46.76 2.94 21.88
C SER A 38 -47.43 1.90 20.98
N GLY A 39 -47.40 0.64 21.42
CA GLY A 39 -48.08 -0.44 20.71
C GLY A 39 -47.70 -1.86 21.14
N HIS A 40 -47.98 -2.23 22.40
CA HIS A 40 -48.06 -3.63 22.83
C HIS A 40 -49.49 -4.16 22.65
N ARG A 41 -49.64 -5.40 22.17
CA ARG A 41 -50.78 -6.27 22.56
C ARG A 41 -50.35 -7.73 22.71
N ARG A 42 -50.63 -8.29 23.89
CA ARG A 42 -50.60 -9.70 24.25
C ARG A 42 -51.99 -10.30 24.06
N LEU A 43 -52.09 -11.60 23.74
CA LEU A 43 -53.25 -12.44 24.04
C LEU A 43 -52.82 -13.86 24.48
N HIS A 44 -53.49 -14.37 25.50
CA HIS A 44 -53.30 -15.66 26.19
C HIS A 44 -54.40 -16.69 25.77
N PRO A 45 -54.32 -17.97 26.20
CA PRO A 45 -54.73 -19.15 25.40
C PRO A 45 -56.07 -19.80 25.82
N ARG A 46 -56.58 -20.72 24.98
CA ARG A 46 -57.60 -21.72 25.36
C ARG A 46 -57.26 -23.12 24.82
N ARG A 47 -57.60 -24.13 25.65
CA ARG A 47 -57.38 -25.58 25.51
C ARG A 47 -58.52 -26.29 24.73
N GLY A 48 -58.20 -27.44 24.12
CA GLY A 48 -59.00 -28.68 24.25
C GLY A 48 -59.41 -29.41 22.95
N GLY A 49 -58.99 -30.67 22.78
CA GLY A 49 -59.58 -31.64 21.84
C GLY A 49 -58.65 -32.77 21.37
N GLN A 50 -58.95 -34.03 21.72
CA GLN A 50 -58.19 -35.30 21.54
C GLN A 50 -58.03 -35.72 20.04
N ALA A 51 -57.11 -36.58 19.59
CA ALA A 51 -56.89 -37.97 19.99
C ALA A 51 -55.67 -38.67 19.31
N ARG A 52 -55.09 -39.64 20.06
CA ARG A 52 -54.46 -40.94 19.67
C ARG A 52 -53.20 -41.01 18.78
N GLY A 53 -52.16 -41.69 19.30
CA GLY A 53 -51.12 -42.32 18.47
C GLY A 53 -49.79 -42.61 19.19
N ALA A 54 -49.55 -43.87 19.50
CA ALA A 54 -48.47 -44.44 20.31
C ALA A 54 -46.98 -44.14 19.95
N LYS A 55 -46.17 -44.06 21.02
CA LYS A 55 -44.77 -44.54 21.21
C LYS A 55 -43.64 -43.93 20.37
N ALA A 56 -42.84 -43.06 21.02
CA ALA A 56 -41.40 -42.93 20.75
C ALA A 56 -40.61 -43.01 22.07
N ARG A 57 -39.77 -44.04 22.20
CA ARG A 57 -38.82 -44.25 23.30
C ARG A 57 -37.85 -43.07 23.37
N ARG A 58 -37.78 -42.39 24.53
CA ARG A 58 -36.64 -41.54 24.87
C ARG A 58 -35.47 -42.44 25.28
N GLN A 59 -34.53 -42.66 24.36
CA GLN A 59 -33.19 -43.12 24.74
C GLN A 59 -32.39 -41.91 25.25
N ARG A 60 -32.05 -41.92 26.54
CA ARG A 60 -30.99 -41.06 27.08
C ARG A 60 -29.67 -41.59 26.54
N ILE A 61 -29.08 -40.89 25.56
CA ILE A 61 -27.68 -41.10 25.20
C ILE A 61 -26.85 -40.36 26.25
N ALA A 62 -26.22 -41.11 27.15
CA ALA A 62 -25.21 -40.56 28.04
C ALA A 62 -23.98 -40.20 27.20
N CYS A 63 -23.57 -38.93 27.22
CA CYS A 63 -22.30 -38.50 26.64
C CYS A 63 -21.16 -39.10 27.46
N GLY A 64 -20.64 -40.25 27.01
CA GLY A 64 -19.41 -40.83 27.53
C GLY A 64 -18.21 -39.93 27.18
N ARG A 65 -17.35 -39.72 28.16
CA ARG A 65 -16.02 -39.09 28.00
C ARG A 65 -15.23 -39.88 26.95
N PRO A 66 -14.52 -39.26 26.00
CA PRO A 66 -13.73 -40.01 25.01
C PRO A 66 -12.62 -40.79 25.72
N PRO A 67 -12.23 -41.98 25.22
CA PRO A 67 -11.14 -42.74 25.83
C PRO A 67 -9.84 -41.95 25.73
N HIS A 68 -8.98 -42.13 26.73
CA HIS A 68 -7.67 -41.52 26.84
C HIS A 68 -6.88 -41.66 25.53
N ARG A 69 -6.23 -40.55 25.12
CA ARG A 69 -5.25 -40.52 24.02
C ARG A 69 -4.16 -41.55 24.33
N ASP A 70 -3.98 -42.49 23.42
CA ASP A 70 -2.84 -43.40 23.38
C ASP A 70 -1.58 -42.59 22.99
N PRO A 71 -0.59 -42.41 23.88
CA PRO A 71 0.59 -41.59 23.61
C PRO A 71 1.50 -42.19 22.53
N ALA A 72 1.30 -43.46 22.15
CA ALA A 72 2.22 -44.21 21.29
C ALA A 72 1.93 -44.07 19.78
N ARG A 73 0.94 -43.27 19.36
CA ARG A 73 0.61 -43.08 17.93
C ARG A 73 1.40 -41.98 17.21
N ASP A 74 2.15 -41.14 17.93
CA ASP A 74 2.92 -40.04 17.33
C ASP A 74 4.36 -40.40 16.91
N GLU A 75 4.82 -41.64 17.14
CA GLU A 75 6.23 -42.00 16.92
C GLU A 75 6.55 -42.77 15.62
N ARG A 76 5.75 -42.62 14.56
CA ARG A 76 6.08 -43.22 13.24
C ARG A 76 5.86 -42.28 12.06
N ALA A 77 6.42 -41.08 12.13
CA ALA A 77 6.95 -40.46 10.92
C ALA A 77 8.43 -40.87 10.84
N PRO A 78 8.86 -41.65 9.83
CA PRO A 78 10.29 -41.90 9.65
C PRO A 78 10.98 -40.54 9.53
N SER A 79 12.12 -40.37 10.19
CA SER A 79 13.02 -39.23 10.07
C SER A 79 13.60 -39.16 8.65
N GLY A 80 12.73 -38.88 7.69
CA GLY A 80 13.08 -38.50 6.35
C GLY A 80 13.66 -37.10 6.37
N ARG A 81 14.47 -36.79 5.35
CA ARG A 81 14.95 -35.45 5.03
C ARG A 81 13.93 -34.38 5.44
N PRO A 82 14.35 -33.23 6.00
CA PRO A 82 13.40 -32.15 6.32
C PRO A 82 12.50 -31.98 5.11
N LEU A 83 11.18 -32.12 5.30
CA LEU A 83 10.21 -31.75 4.26
C LEU A 83 10.68 -30.38 3.79
N THR A 84 11.18 -30.25 2.57
CA THR A 84 11.49 -28.94 1.99
C THR A 84 10.12 -28.29 1.76
N SER A 85 9.58 -27.73 2.85
CA SER A 85 8.16 -27.52 3.13
C SER A 85 7.63 -26.21 2.57
N GLN A 86 8.41 -25.53 1.75
CA GLN A 86 8.12 -24.17 1.32
C GLN A 86 7.41 -24.19 -0.02
N LEU A 87 6.09 -24.03 0.04
CA LEU A 87 5.23 -23.97 -1.15
C LEU A 87 5.21 -22.59 -1.83
N ARG A 88 5.71 -21.55 -1.16
CA ARG A 88 5.68 -20.15 -1.62
C ARG A 88 6.76 -19.34 -0.92
N TRP A 89 7.53 -18.57 -1.68
CA TRP A 89 8.61 -17.74 -1.15
C TRP A 89 8.86 -16.53 -2.04
N ALA A 90 9.53 -15.53 -1.47
CA ALA A 90 10.07 -14.39 -2.17
C ALA A 90 11.58 -14.32 -1.94
N ASP A 91 12.36 -14.36 -3.03
CA ASP A 91 13.80 -14.13 -2.96
C ASP A 91 14.06 -12.62 -3.08
N ILE A 92 14.70 -12.05 -2.07
CA ILE A 92 14.99 -10.63 -1.91
C ILE A 92 16.48 -10.41 -2.19
N HIS A 93 16.78 -9.73 -3.31
CA HIS A 93 18.14 -9.50 -3.77
C HIS A 93 18.72 -8.22 -3.16
N LEU A 94 19.57 -8.37 -2.14
CA LEU A 94 20.13 -7.25 -1.38
C LEU A 94 21.14 -6.43 -2.19
N LYS A 95 21.95 -7.05 -3.06
CA LYS A 95 22.77 -6.33 -4.05
C LYS A 95 21.96 -5.41 -4.95
N ALA A 96 20.74 -5.79 -5.33
CA ALA A 96 19.89 -4.94 -6.16
C ALA A 96 19.47 -3.68 -5.39
N ILE A 97 19.06 -3.81 -4.13
CA ILE A 97 18.71 -2.66 -3.26
C ILE A 97 19.92 -1.74 -3.09
N ARG A 98 21.10 -2.31 -2.80
CA ARG A 98 22.36 -1.56 -2.67
C ARG A 98 22.71 -0.79 -3.94
N ALA A 99 22.68 -1.47 -5.09
CA ALA A 99 22.98 -0.85 -6.38
C ALA A 99 21.97 0.23 -6.77
N ASN A 100 20.68 0.02 -6.48
CA ASN A 100 19.63 1.01 -6.74
C ASN A 100 19.82 2.27 -5.88
N ALA A 101 20.18 2.13 -4.61
CA ALA A 101 20.49 3.26 -3.73
C ALA A 101 21.69 4.07 -4.24
N ALA A 102 22.77 3.40 -4.64
CA ALA A 102 23.93 4.05 -5.23
C ALA A 102 23.58 4.80 -6.53
N ARG A 103 22.80 4.16 -7.41
CA ARG A 103 22.35 4.77 -8.67
C ARG A 103 21.42 5.96 -8.47
N ILE A 104 20.60 5.96 -7.41
CA ILE A 104 19.81 7.13 -7.03
C ILE A 104 20.74 8.29 -6.67
N LEU A 105 21.76 8.06 -5.85
CA LEU A 105 22.72 9.09 -5.45
C LEU A 105 23.54 9.62 -6.64
N GLU A 106 23.95 8.76 -7.56
CA GLU A 106 24.66 9.16 -8.79
C GLU A 106 23.83 10.08 -9.69
N HIS A 107 22.50 9.94 -9.66
CA HIS A 107 21.57 10.76 -10.44
C HIS A 107 21.31 12.15 -9.81
N LEU A 108 21.64 12.33 -8.54
CA LEU A 108 21.31 13.54 -7.77
C LEU A 108 22.47 14.53 -7.72
N PRO A 109 22.21 15.81 -7.40
CA PRO A 109 23.26 16.77 -7.09
C PRO A 109 24.21 16.25 -6.00
N LYS A 110 25.51 16.55 -6.14
CA LYS A 110 26.51 16.12 -5.16
C LYS A 110 26.17 16.67 -3.78
N GLY A 111 26.31 15.83 -2.76
CA GLY A 111 26.02 16.18 -1.37
C GLY A 111 24.57 15.97 -0.94
N THR A 112 23.65 15.62 -1.85
CA THR A 112 22.27 15.26 -1.49
C THR A 112 22.23 14.00 -0.64
N HIS A 113 21.53 14.05 0.49
CA HIS A 113 21.27 12.89 1.33
C HIS A 113 20.16 12.00 0.77
N LEU A 114 20.31 10.69 0.90
CA LEU A 114 19.26 9.72 0.60
C LEU A 114 18.65 9.19 1.89
N PHE A 115 17.36 9.48 2.08
CA PHE A 115 16.53 8.88 3.11
C PHE A 115 15.88 7.63 2.50
N ALA A 116 16.34 6.45 2.91
CA ALA A 116 15.77 5.19 2.44
C ALA A 116 14.43 4.94 3.12
N VAL A 117 13.34 4.97 2.34
CA VAL A 117 11.99 4.77 2.85
C VAL A 117 11.67 3.27 2.93
N VAL A 118 11.66 2.74 4.16
CA VAL A 118 11.55 1.30 4.46
C VAL A 118 10.30 0.93 5.26
N LYS A 119 9.28 1.81 5.26
CA LYS A 119 7.94 1.53 5.81
C LYS A 119 7.25 0.32 5.17
N ALA A 120 6.21 -0.19 5.82
CA ALA A 120 5.44 -1.35 5.42
C ALA A 120 6.34 -2.57 5.16
N ASN A 121 7.22 -2.87 6.13
CA ASN A 121 8.21 -3.94 6.04
C ASN A 121 9.11 -3.81 4.78
N ALA A 122 9.66 -2.62 4.53
CA ALA A 122 10.35 -2.28 3.30
C ALA A 122 9.56 -2.64 2.03
N TYR A 123 8.30 -2.22 1.98
CA TYR A 123 7.40 -2.49 0.85
C TYR A 123 7.28 -4.00 0.59
N GLY A 124 7.23 -4.80 1.66
CA GLY A 124 7.17 -6.26 1.60
C GLY A 124 8.53 -6.99 1.50
N HIS A 125 9.67 -6.29 1.39
CA HIS A 125 10.99 -6.90 1.21
C HIS A 125 11.68 -7.31 2.51
N GLY A 126 11.24 -6.84 3.68
CA GLY A 126 11.93 -7.04 4.95
C GLY A 126 12.67 -5.79 5.42
N ALA A 127 12.11 -5.09 6.40
CA ALA A 127 12.57 -3.77 6.84
C ALA A 127 14.07 -3.73 7.16
N VAL A 128 14.53 -4.57 8.09
CA VAL A 128 15.90 -4.55 8.60
C VAL A 128 16.94 -4.84 7.51
N LYS A 129 16.72 -5.90 6.73
CA LYS A 129 17.67 -6.33 5.69
C LYS A 129 17.72 -5.35 4.52
N ALA A 130 16.57 -4.84 4.08
CA ALA A 130 16.51 -3.83 3.03
C ALA A 130 17.12 -2.50 3.49
N ALA A 131 16.87 -2.07 4.74
CA ALA A 131 17.47 -0.88 5.31
C ALA A 131 19.00 -0.98 5.34
N ARG A 132 19.55 -2.10 5.82
CA ARG A 132 21.00 -2.32 5.80
C ARG A 132 21.57 -2.24 4.38
N ALA A 133 20.94 -2.92 3.41
CA ALA A 133 21.39 -2.89 2.03
C ALA A 133 21.34 -1.47 1.41
N ALA A 134 20.32 -0.68 1.73
CA ALA A 134 20.22 0.70 1.28
C ALA A 134 21.30 1.60 1.92
N LEU A 135 21.59 1.41 3.21
CA LEU A 135 22.69 2.11 3.91
C LEU A 135 24.05 1.75 3.30
N ASP A 136 24.30 0.47 3.03
CA ASP A 136 25.51 0.02 2.34
C ASP A 136 25.64 0.60 0.91
N GLY A 137 24.50 0.98 0.32
CA GLY A 137 24.43 1.64 -0.99
C GLY A 137 24.56 3.16 -0.92
N GLY A 138 24.82 3.72 0.27
CA GLY A 138 25.07 5.15 0.48
C GLY A 138 23.90 5.94 1.07
N ALA A 139 22.76 5.31 1.38
CA ALA A 139 21.73 6.00 2.15
C ALA A 139 22.28 6.44 3.51
N THR A 140 22.00 7.67 3.92
CA THR A 140 22.53 8.24 5.18
C THR A 140 21.50 8.26 6.29
N ARG A 141 20.22 8.17 5.95
CA ARG A 141 19.08 8.20 6.87
C ARG A 141 18.01 7.20 6.45
N LEU A 142 17.13 6.84 7.37
CA LEU A 142 16.00 5.94 7.15
C LEU A 142 14.69 6.69 7.37
N ALA A 143 13.63 6.25 6.70
CA ALA A 143 12.30 6.82 6.91
C ALA A 143 11.22 5.72 6.97
N VAL A 144 10.34 5.85 7.95
CA VAL A 144 9.24 4.91 8.24
C VAL A 144 7.91 5.65 8.44
N SER A 145 6.82 4.92 8.62
CA SER A 145 5.50 5.51 8.87
C SER A 145 5.11 5.50 10.34
N THR A 146 5.63 4.57 11.15
CA THR A 146 5.19 4.39 12.54
C THR A 146 6.37 4.27 13.51
N LEU A 147 6.10 4.55 14.80
CA LEU A 147 7.06 4.31 15.87
C LEU A 147 7.42 2.82 16.01
N ALA A 148 6.50 1.91 15.71
CA ALA A 148 6.76 0.46 15.74
C ALA A 148 7.78 0.06 14.67
N GLU A 149 7.60 0.53 13.43
CA GLU A 149 8.57 0.34 12.36
C GLU A 149 9.93 0.98 12.69
N ALA A 150 9.95 2.14 13.34
CA ALA A 150 11.20 2.78 13.76
C ALA A 150 11.96 1.90 14.77
N ARG A 151 11.25 1.32 15.75
CA ARG A 151 11.83 0.42 16.75
C ARG A 151 12.46 -0.82 16.12
N GLU A 152 11.88 -1.36 15.05
CA GLU A 152 12.48 -2.49 14.31
C GLU A 152 13.85 -2.16 13.70
N LEU A 153 14.15 -0.88 13.46
CA LEU A 153 15.39 -0.40 12.84
C LEU A 153 16.44 0.06 13.87
N THR A 154 16.18 -0.14 15.16
CA THR A 154 17.10 0.24 16.24
C THR A 154 18.48 -0.37 16.02
N GLY A 155 19.54 0.43 16.17
CA GLY A 155 20.92 -0.01 16.02
C GLY A 155 21.41 -0.12 14.57
N LEU A 156 20.57 0.20 13.57
CA LEU A 156 21.05 0.30 12.18
C LEU A 156 21.75 1.62 11.90
N VAL A 157 21.23 2.71 12.49
CA VAL A 157 21.72 4.09 12.45
C VAL A 157 21.44 4.76 13.80
N HIS A 158 21.97 5.97 14.02
CA HIS A 158 21.58 6.80 15.16
C HIS A 158 20.06 7.09 15.12
N ALA A 159 19.40 7.18 16.28
CA ALA A 159 17.93 7.22 16.33
C ALA A 159 17.35 8.43 15.58
N ASP A 160 17.97 9.61 15.72
CA ASP A 160 17.56 10.84 15.01
C ASP A 160 17.77 10.79 13.48
N HIS A 161 18.50 9.79 12.97
CA HIS A 161 18.60 9.50 11.53
C HIS A 161 17.43 8.64 11.01
N ILE A 162 16.46 8.31 11.87
CA ILE A 162 15.21 7.65 11.50
C ILE A 162 14.07 8.68 11.55
N LEU A 163 13.51 9.01 10.39
CA LEU A 163 12.34 9.89 10.28
C LEU A 163 11.04 9.08 10.33
N VAL A 164 10.20 9.36 11.32
CA VAL A 164 8.82 8.85 11.42
C VAL A 164 7.89 9.84 10.73
N MET A 165 7.45 9.50 9.51
CA MET A 165 6.70 10.41 8.64
C MET A 165 5.17 10.36 8.84
N GLY A 166 4.65 9.31 9.47
CA GLY A 166 3.21 9.13 9.65
C GLY A 166 2.66 10.04 10.75
N GLY A 167 1.36 10.32 10.68
CA GLY A 167 0.68 11.12 11.69
C GLY A 167 0.68 10.40 13.05
N LEU A 168 1.10 11.12 14.08
CA LEU A 168 0.93 10.74 15.48
C LEU A 168 -0.18 11.58 16.10
N VAL A 169 -0.83 11.04 17.12
CA VAL A 169 -1.75 11.82 17.96
C VAL A 169 -1.01 12.34 19.21
N PRO A 170 -1.44 13.47 19.80
CA PRO A 170 -0.81 14.03 21.00
C PRO A 170 -0.58 13.04 22.15
N ALA A 171 -1.50 12.09 22.34
CA ALA A 171 -1.36 11.04 23.36
C ALA A 171 -0.14 10.11 23.16
N GLN A 172 0.48 10.14 21.98
CA GLN A 172 1.69 9.39 21.66
C GLN A 172 2.98 10.21 21.84
N ALA A 173 2.90 11.46 22.28
CA ALA A 173 4.06 12.35 22.42
C ALA A 173 5.17 11.74 23.30
N GLY A 174 4.84 11.16 24.46
CA GLY A 174 5.83 10.51 25.31
C GLY A 174 6.51 9.31 24.64
N ALA A 175 5.78 8.52 23.84
CA ALA A 175 6.35 7.42 23.08
C ALA A 175 7.20 7.89 21.90
N ALA A 176 6.88 9.05 21.32
CA ALA A 176 7.66 9.68 20.27
C ALA A 176 8.98 10.22 20.83
N ALA A 177 8.93 10.95 21.95
CA ALA A 177 10.08 11.48 22.67
C ALA A 177 11.04 10.36 23.09
N ALA A 178 10.53 9.32 23.77
CA ALA A 178 11.33 8.18 24.22
C ALA A 178 11.94 7.34 23.07
N SER A 179 11.52 7.53 21.82
CA SER A 179 12.09 6.82 20.68
C SER A 179 13.44 7.38 20.24
N GLY A 180 13.76 8.64 20.60
CA GLY A 180 14.91 9.38 20.08
C GLY A 180 14.88 9.62 18.56
N CYS A 181 13.82 9.19 17.87
CA CYS A 181 13.68 9.33 16.43
C CYS A 181 13.22 10.73 16.05
N THR A 182 13.51 11.12 14.81
CA THR A 182 13.00 12.37 14.25
C THR A 182 11.55 12.22 13.86
N ILE A 183 10.70 13.15 14.30
CA ILE A 183 9.24 13.06 14.16
C ILE A 183 8.72 14.07 13.14
N GLY A 184 7.94 13.62 12.16
CA GLY A 184 7.19 14.51 11.28
C GLY A 184 6.09 15.24 12.06
N VAL A 185 6.17 16.58 12.12
CA VAL A 185 5.17 17.41 12.80
C VAL A 185 4.34 18.19 11.79
N SER A 186 3.01 18.17 11.96
CA SER A 186 2.06 18.82 11.03
C SER A 186 1.09 19.78 11.73
N SER A 187 1.11 19.86 13.06
CA SER A 187 0.15 20.67 13.83
C SER A 187 0.76 21.17 15.13
N LEU A 188 0.25 22.32 15.60
CA LEU A 188 0.63 22.91 16.87
C LEU A 188 0.34 21.98 18.05
N ALA A 189 -0.83 21.32 18.08
CA ALA A 189 -1.21 20.41 19.17
C ALA A 189 -0.22 19.25 19.37
N MET A 190 0.38 18.73 18.28
CA MET A 190 1.40 17.69 18.40
C MET A 190 2.73 18.28 18.87
N ALA A 191 3.12 19.46 18.38
CA ALA A 191 4.31 20.16 18.86
C ALA A 191 4.22 20.48 20.35
N GLU A 192 3.08 21.02 20.82
CA GLU A 192 2.80 21.28 22.23
C GLU A 192 2.89 20.01 23.08
N ALA A 193 2.30 18.91 22.63
CA ALA A 193 2.36 17.67 23.38
C ALA A 193 3.79 17.12 23.53
N MET A 194 4.62 17.25 22.50
CA MET A 194 6.03 16.83 22.54
C MET A 194 6.92 17.79 23.32
N SER A 195 6.64 19.10 23.30
CA SER A 195 7.43 20.09 24.04
C SER A 195 7.33 19.96 25.56
N GLN A 196 6.28 19.29 26.05
CA GLN A 196 6.07 19.00 27.47
C GLN A 196 6.68 17.67 27.94
N THR A 197 7.41 16.97 27.06
CA THR A 197 8.12 15.73 27.45
C THR A 197 9.50 16.04 28.03
N ASP A 198 10.08 15.08 28.75
CA ASP A 198 11.39 15.26 29.41
C ASP A 198 12.57 15.24 28.42
N GLU A 199 12.35 14.80 27.18
CA GLU A 199 13.38 14.64 26.15
C GLU A 199 13.24 15.73 25.08
N VAL A 200 14.37 16.18 24.51
CA VAL A 200 14.35 17.08 23.36
C VAL A 200 14.03 16.28 22.09
N VAL A 201 12.87 16.53 21.50
CA VAL A 201 12.41 15.78 20.32
C VAL A 201 12.89 16.46 19.03
N PRO A 202 13.70 15.78 18.19
CA PRO A 202 13.99 16.28 16.85
C PRO A 202 12.74 16.18 15.98
N VAL A 203 12.39 17.26 15.29
CA VAL A 203 11.19 17.32 14.45
C VAL A 203 11.48 17.78 13.04
N HIS A 204 10.74 17.19 12.09
CA HIS A 204 10.68 17.68 10.72
C HIS A 204 9.31 18.32 10.46
N LEU A 205 9.29 19.64 10.25
CA LEU A 205 8.07 20.39 9.93
C LEU A 205 7.55 19.98 8.55
N LYS A 206 6.37 19.37 8.51
CA LYS A 206 5.69 19.01 7.27
C LYS A 206 4.76 20.14 6.85
N ILE A 207 4.95 20.65 5.63
CA ILE A 207 4.10 21.65 4.99
C ILE A 207 3.28 20.95 3.91
N ASP A 208 1.98 21.21 3.83
CA ASP A 208 1.14 20.72 2.75
C ASP A 208 1.11 21.71 1.60
N THR A 209 1.83 21.41 0.52
CA THR A 209 1.84 22.23 -0.68
C THR A 209 0.92 21.71 -1.79
N GLY A 210 -0.02 20.81 -1.47
CA GLY A 210 -1.06 20.36 -2.40
C GLY A 210 -1.28 18.85 -2.46
N MET A 211 -0.73 18.07 -1.53
CA MET A 211 -1.04 16.64 -1.40
C MET A 211 -2.37 16.43 -0.66
N GLY A 212 -2.73 17.33 0.26
CA GLY A 212 -4.00 17.30 0.98
C GLY A 212 -4.12 16.19 2.03
N ARG A 213 -3.00 15.76 2.63
CA ARG A 213 -2.96 14.60 3.56
C ARG A 213 -2.39 14.92 4.92
N TYR A 214 -1.14 15.38 4.95
CA TYR A 214 -0.41 15.76 6.16
C TYR A 214 0.36 17.04 5.89
N GLY A 215 0.50 17.84 6.93
CA GLY A 215 1.23 19.08 6.96
C GLY A 215 0.36 20.24 7.40
N CYS A 216 0.99 21.26 7.98
CA CYS A 216 0.32 22.53 8.19
C CYS A 216 0.12 23.24 6.84
N ALA A 217 -0.83 24.18 6.81
CA ALA A 217 -0.95 25.07 5.66
C ALA A 217 0.33 25.92 5.51
N PRO A 218 0.71 26.31 4.30
CA PRO A 218 1.87 27.20 4.06
C PRO A 218 1.86 28.46 4.93
N GLU A 219 0.69 29.10 5.08
CA GLU A 219 0.49 30.31 5.88
C GLU A 219 0.70 30.09 7.39
N ASP A 220 0.51 28.87 7.89
CA ASP A 220 0.69 28.53 9.31
C ASP A 220 2.14 28.12 9.63
N ALA A 221 2.93 27.78 8.59
CA ALA A 221 4.28 27.24 8.76
C ALA A 221 5.23 28.16 9.55
N PRO A 222 5.27 29.49 9.30
CA PRO A 222 6.14 30.39 10.08
C PRO A 222 5.79 30.44 11.57
N ALA A 223 4.50 30.39 11.90
CA ALA A 223 4.05 30.39 13.29
C ALA A 223 4.44 29.09 14.01
N LEU A 224 4.26 27.95 13.33
CA LEU A 224 4.62 26.64 13.88
C LEU A 224 6.14 26.47 14.01
N ALA A 225 6.92 26.92 13.02
CA ALA A 225 8.38 26.89 13.09
C ALA A 225 8.91 27.74 14.27
N ARG A 226 8.36 28.95 14.45
CA ARG A 226 8.70 29.81 15.60
C ARG A 226 8.39 29.15 16.94
N TYR A 227 7.24 28.47 17.05
CA TYR A 227 6.90 27.72 18.25
C TYR A 227 7.93 26.62 18.54
N ILE A 228 8.34 25.88 17.51
CA ILE A 228 9.34 24.81 17.62
C ILE A 228 10.69 25.38 18.07
N GLU A 229 11.19 26.46 17.46
CA GLU A 229 12.47 27.08 17.83
C GLU A 229 12.48 27.63 19.27
N GLN A 230 11.36 28.18 19.74
CA GLN A 230 11.25 28.75 21.08
C GLN A 230 11.05 27.70 22.18
N SER A 231 10.77 26.44 21.80
CA SER A 231 10.54 25.35 22.73
C SER A 231 11.85 24.71 23.17
N ALA A 232 12.08 24.63 24.49
CA ALA A 232 13.22 23.88 25.04
C ALA A 232 13.12 22.36 24.80
N GLY A 233 11.91 21.82 24.60
CA GLY A 233 11.67 20.39 24.38
C GLY A 233 11.66 19.95 22.92
N LEU A 234 11.92 20.85 21.97
CA LEU A 234 11.88 20.54 20.53
C LEU A 234 13.13 21.06 19.82
N ARG A 235 13.50 20.40 18.73
CA ARG A 235 14.57 20.85 17.83
C ARG A 235 14.11 20.71 16.38
N LEU A 236 14.06 21.82 15.64
CA LEU A 236 13.74 21.80 14.21
C LEU A 236 14.94 21.22 13.45
N ASP A 237 14.90 19.93 13.08
CA ASP A 237 15.98 19.23 12.36
C ASP A 237 15.76 19.26 10.84
N GLY A 238 14.53 19.55 10.39
CA GLY A 238 14.21 19.63 8.97
C GLY A 238 12.83 20.18 8.63
N THR A 239 12.63 20.47 7.35
CA THR A 239 11.37 20.99 6.82
C THR A 239 11.08 20.35 5.48
N TRP A 240 9.84 19.91 5.25
CA TRP A 240 9.55 19.09 4.08
C TRP A 240 8.15 19.22 3.51
N THR A 241 8.05 18.91 2.22
CA THR A 241 6.78 18.65 1.54
C THR A 241 6.79 17.27 0.83
N HIS A 242 5.69 16.92 0.16
CA HIS A 242 5.58 15.70 -0.63
C HIS A 242 4.79 16.00 -1.91
N PHE A 243 5.36 15.67 -3.06
CA PHE A 243 4.69 15.85 -4.34
C PHE A 243 3.58 14.82 -4.55
N ALA A 244 2.45 15.27 -5.06
CA ALA A 244 1.29 14.42 -5.34
C ALA A 244 1.41 13.68 -6.67
N SER A 245 1.99 14.35 -7.68
CA SER A 245 1.89 13.94 -9.08
C SER A 245 3.23 13.99 -9.81
N ALA A 246 4.35 13.75 -9.12
CA ALA A 246 5.70 13.83 -9.71
C ALA A 246 5.96 12.82 -10.85
N ASP A 247 5.09 11.83 -10.99
CA ASP A 247 5.09 10.80 -12.04
C ASP A 247 4.10 11.09 -13.18
N THR A 248 3.17 12.03 -13.01
CA THR A 248 1.98 12.18 -13.86
C THR A 248 1.67 13.62 -14.28
N ASP A 249 1.96 14.63 -13.46
CA ASP A 249 1.71 16.05 -13.74
C ASP A 249 2.89 16.93 -13.29
N ALA A 250 3.70 17.31 -14.28
CA ALA A 250 4.86 18.18 -14.08
C ALA A 250 4.48 19.61 -13.69
N GLN A 251 3.35 20.13 -14.16
CA GLN A 251 2.92 21.50 -13.86
C GLN A 251 2.46 21.61 -12.40
N MET A 252 1.67 20.65 -11.94
CA MET A 252 1.31 20.56 -10.52
C MET A 252 2.57 20.44 -9.67
N THR A 253 3.48 19.53 -10.01
CA THR A 253 4.73 19.32 -9.25
C THR A 253 5.56 20.60 -9.13
N ARG A 254 5.71 21.36 -10.22
CA ARG A 254 6.38 22.66 -10.20
C ARG A 254 5.70 23.65 -9.26
N LYS A 255 4.36 23.79 -9.34
CA LYS A 255 3.60 24.68 -8.43
C LYS A 255 3.78 24.30 -6.96
N GLN A 256 3.78 22.99 -6.65
CA GLN A 256 4.01 22.51 -5.29
C GLN A 256 5.42 22.83 -4.78
N PHE A 257 6.42 22.81 -5.67
CA PHE A 257 7.80 23.16 -5.34
C PHE A 257 7.99 24.67 -5.15
N GLU A 258 7.45 25.49 -6.05
CA GLU A 258 7.47 26.96 -5.95
C GLU A 258 6.86 27.42 -4.63
N LEU A 259 5.65 26.92 -4.30
CA LEU A 259 5.00 27.22 -3.03
C LEU A 259 5.83 26.77 -1.82
N PHE A 260 6.48 25.60 -1.90
CA PHE A 260 7.36 25.12 -0.83
C PHE A 260 8.57 26.03 -0.63
N ALA A 261 9.22 26.44 -1.73
CA ALA A 261 10.38 27.33 -1.69
C ALA A 261 10.01 28.72 -1.13
N GLU A 262 8.86 29.28 -1.52
CA GLU A 262 8.34 30.54 -0.98
C GLU A 262 8.04 30.44 0.52
N THR A 263 7.47 29.31 0.96
CA THR A 263 7.19 29.07 2.38
C THR A 263 8.48 28.93 3.19
N LEU A 264 9.49 28.24 2.65
CA LEU A 264 10.81 28.14 3.28
C LEU A 264 11.47 29.51 3.43
N ALA A 265 11.40 30.36 2.41
CA ALA A 265 11.96 31.71 2.46
C ALA A 265 11.26 32.63 3.48
N SER A 266 10.01 32.35 3.82
CA SER A 266 9.20 33.13 4.78
C SER A 266 9.10 32.48 6.17
N LEU A 267 9.79 31.36 6.42
CA LEU A 267 9.69 30.59 7.66
C LEU A 267 10.10 31.38 8.91
N GLY A 268 11.12 32.26 8.77
CA GLY A 268 11.65 33.06 9.87
C GLY A 268 12.38 32.25 10.95
N ALA A 269 12.86 31.06 10.58
CA ALA A 269 13.55 30.06 11.40
C ALA A 269 14.57 29.32 10.52
N ASP A 270 15.59 28.67 11.10
CA ASP A 270 16.44 27.73 10.35
C ASP A 270 15.61 26.50 9.94
N PRO A 271 15.37 26.25 8.64
CA PRO A 271 14.51 25.15 8.22
C PRO A 271 15.12 23.76 8.46
N GLY A 272 16.39 23.66 8.86
CA GLY A 272 17.11 22.39 8.96
C GLY A 272 17.27 21.70 7.59
N VAL A 273 17.31 20.37 7.57
CA VAL A 273 17.36 19.59 6.32
C VAL A 273 16.08 19.79 5.51
N ARG A 274 16.20 20.36 4.30
CA ARG A 274 15.07 20.60 3.39
C ARG A 274 14.92 19.44 2.42
N HIS A 275 13.71 18.89 2.31
CA HIS A 275 13.47 17.79 1.38
C HIS A 275 12.04 17.74 0.83
N ALA A 276 11.90 17.59 -0.49
CA ALA A 276 10.59 17.53 -1.16
C ALA A 276 10.39 16.19 -1.90
N CYS A 277 11.40 15.77 -2.66
CA CYS A 277 11.33 14.66 -3.59
C CYS A 277 11.01 13.29 -2.94
N ASN A 278 10.06 12.58 -3.54
CA ASN A 278 9.91 11.13 -3.43
C ASN A 278 10.70 10.44 -4.57
N SER A 279 10.54 9.13 -4.77
CA SER A 279 11.19 8.41 -5.89
C SER A 279 10.94 9.06 -7.26
N ALA A 280 9.70 9.44 -7.56
CA ALA A 280 9.35 10.05 -8.84
C ALA A 280 9.91 11.48 -8.97
N GLY A 281 9.87 12.26 -7.88
CA GLY A 281 10.47 13.59 -7.83
C GLY A 281 11.98 13.55 -8.06
N ALA A 282 12.69 12.67 -7.36
CA ALA A 282 14.14 12.50 -7.50
C ALA A 282 14.54 12.06 -8.91
N ARG A 283 13.70 11.27 -9.58
CA ARG A 283 13.91 10.82 -10.96
C ARG A 283 13.73 11.94 -11.97
N SER A 284 12.57 12.59 -11.91
CA SER A 284 12.09 13.50 -12.97
C SER A 284 12.56 14.94 -12.77
N PHE A 285 12.86 15.34 -11.53
CA PHE A 285 13.23 16.69 -11.13
C PHE A 285 14.39 16.66 -10.12
N PRO A 286 15.57 16.13 -10.49
CA PRO A 286 16.73 16.07 -9.58
C PRO A 286 17.15 17.45 -9.05
N GLU A 287 16.83 18.53 -9.77
CA GLU A 287 17.04 19.92 -9.31
C GLU A 287 16.17 20.31 -8.10
N TYR A 288 15.10 19.57 -7.81
CA TYR A 288 14.25 19.76 -6.62
C TYR A 288 14.69 18.90 -5.42
N ALA A 289 15.87 18.30 -5.48
CA ALA A 289 16.40 17.47 -4.40
C ALA A 289 16.65 18.25 -3.09
N LEU A 290 17.01 19.54 -3.19
CA LEU A 290 17.43 20.35 -2.04
C LEU A 290 18.56 19.64 -1.27
N ASP A 291 18.41 19.43 0.03
CA ASP A 291 19.42 18.78 0.86
C ASP A 291 19.24 17.25 0.91
N ALA A 292 18.02 16.75 0.70
CA ALA A 292 17.74 15.31 0.74
C ALA A 292 16.54 14.86 -0.12
N VAL A 293 16.58 13.59 -0.54
CA VAL A 293 15.44 12.90 -1.18
C VAL A 293 14.94 11.75 -0.32
N ARG A 294 13.65 11.44 -0.41
CA ARG A 294 13.01 10.30 0.27
C ARG A 294 12.57 9.26 -0.75
N CYS A 295 13.48 8.37 -1.15
CA CYS A 295 13.19 7.34 -2.14
C CYS A 295 12.69 6.06 -1.46
N GLY A 296 11.57 5.54 -1.97
CA GLY A 296 10.96 4.27 -1.53
C GLY A 296 11.00 3.27 -2.68
N ILE A 297 9.97 3.27 -3.53
CA ILE A 297 9.79 2.23 -4.55
C ILE A 297 10.99 1.99 -5.48
N ALA A 298 11.76 3.05 -5.78
CA ALA A 298 12.92 2.96 -6.67
C ALA A 298 14.04 2.11 -6.06
N LEU A 299 14.17 2.07 -4.73
CA LEU A 299 15.12 1.18 -4.04
C LEU A 299 14.85 -0.29 -4.37
N TYR A 300 13.59 -0.64 -4.63
CA TYR A 300 13.16 -2.01 -4.90
C TYR A 300 13.08 -2.34 -6.40
N GLY A 301 13.52 -1.41 -7.25
CA GLY A 301 13.63 -1.63 -8.69
C GLY A 301 12.36 -1.37 -9.49
N CYS A 302 11.43 -0.56 -8.97
CA CYS A 302 10.22 -0.19 -9.71
C CYS A 302 10.15 1.32 -9.99
N ASP A 303 9.36 1.65 -11.02
CA ASP A 303 9.02 3.04 -11.42
C ASP A 303 10.24 3.96 -11.66
N TRP A 304 11.40 3.36 -11.95
CA TRP A 304 12.64 4.03 -12.34
C TRP A 304 13.39 3.20 -13.39
N PRO A 305 13.59 3.72 -14.62
CA PRO A 305 14.23 2.96 -15.70
C PRO A 305 15.65 2.48 -15.36
N GLY A 306 15.92 1.22 -15.65
CA GLY A 306 17.25 0.62 -15.48
C GLY A 306 17.61 0.24 -14.03
N MET A 307 16.68 0.37 -13.07
CA MET A 307 16.88 -0.18 -11.73
C MET A 307 16.73 -1.71 -11.73
N ALA A 308 17.48 -2.37 -10.85
CA ALA A 308 17.44 -3.81 -10.68
C ALA A 308 16.26 -4.20 -9.78
N GLN A 309 15.43 -5.16 -10.22
CA GLN A 309 14.32 -5.65 -9.40
C GLN A 309 14.85 -6.40 -8.17
N ALA A 310 14.41 -5.98 -6.99
CA ALA A 310 14.91 -6.52 -5.73
C ALA A 310 14.14 -7.74 -5.23
N MET A 311 13.04 -8.14 -5.88
CA MET A 311 12.20 -9.26 -5.45
C MET A 311 11.84 -10.15 -6.63
N THR A 312 11.97 -11.46 -6.41
CA THR A 312 11.28 -12.48 -7.21
C THR A 312 10.32 -13.27 -6.31
N LEU A 313 9.12 -13.55 -6.80
CA LEU A 313 8.05 -14.24 -6.07
C LEU A 313 7.76 -15.56 -6.76
N HIS A 314 7.80 -16.63 -5.98
CA HIS A 314 7.69 -17.99 -6.47
C HIS A 314 6.66 -18.79 -5.68
N SER A 315 6.13 -19.83 -6.32
CA SER A 315 5.35 -20.89 -5.70
C SER A 315 5.58 -22.20 -6.45
N VAL A 316 4.83 -23.25 -6.11
CA VAL A 316 4.97 -24.57 -6.71
C VAL A 316 3.64 -25.09 -7.22
N ILE A 317 3.68 -25.85 -8.31
CA ILE A 317 2.52 -26.62 -8.78
C ILE A 317 2.28 -27.76 -7.80
N THR A 318 1.08 -27.81 -7.22
CA THR A 318 0.70 -28.89 -6.29
C THR A 318 -0.25 -29.91 -6.90
N HIS A 319 -0.87 -29.57 -8.02
CA HIS A 319 -1.74 -30.51 -8.70
C HIS A 319 -1.85 -30.21 -10.18
N LEU A 320 -1.84 -31.27 -11.01
CA LEU A 320 -2.09 -31.18 -12.44
C LEU A 320 -3.30 -32.02 -12.82
N LYS A 321 -4.18 -31.45 -13.67
CA LYS A 321 -5.28 -32.21 -14.26
C LYS A 321 -5.55 -31.78 -15.69
N THR A 322 -5.96 -32.75 -16.52
CA THR A 322 -6.50 -32.46 -17.85
C THR A 322 -8.01 -32.35 -17.76
N VAL A 323 -8.58 -31.37 -18.44
CA VAL A 323 -10.02 -31.12 -18.49
C VAL A 323 -10.51 -31.10 -19.93
N ASP A 324 -11.71 -31.65 -20.15
CA ASP A 324 -12.35 -31.66 -21.46
C ASP A 324 -13.02 -30.31 -21.78
N PRO A 325 -13.27 -30.02 -23.07
CA PRO A 325 -14.03 -28.84 -23.48
C PRO A 325 -15.34 -28.71 -22.70
N GLY A 326 -15.67 -27.49 -22.27
CA GLY A 326 -16.86 -27.21 -21.47
C GLY A 326 -16.65 -27.31 -19.96
N THR A 327 -15.58 -27.91 -19.47
CA THR A 327 -15.25 -27.94 -18.03
C THR A 327 -14.94 -26.53 -17.51
N THR A 328 -15.40 -26.21 -16.29
CA THR A 328 -15.16 -24.90 -15.66
C THR A 328 -14.10 -24.98 -14.56
N VAL A 329 -13.45 -23.86 -14.26
CA VAL A 329 -12.38 -23.76 -13.25
C VAL A 329 -12.65 -22.62 -12.27
N GLY A 330 -12.46 -22.91 -10.98
CA GLY A 330 -12.53 -21.94 -9.88
C GLY A 330 -13.95 -21.52 -9.48
N TYR A 331 -14.03 -20.72 -8.41
CA TYR A 331 -15.31 -20.23 -7.87
C TYR A 331 -16.11 -19.44 -8.91
N GLY A 332 -17.43 -19.62 -8.89
CA GLY A 332 -18.35 -18.95 -9.81
C GLY A 332 -18.25 -19.42 -11.26
N ALA A 333 -17.43 -20.43 -11.56
CA ALA A 333 -17.29 -21.02 -12.89
C ALA A 333 -17.01 -19.97 -13.98
N THR A 334 -16.18 -18.97 -13.66
CA THR A 334 -15.93 -17.77 -14.50
C THR A 334 -15.04 -18.06 -15.71
N TRP A 335 -14.32 -19.18 -15.70
CA TRP A 335 -13.57 -19.69 -16.83
C TRP A 335 -14.11 -21.05 -17.28
N ARG A 336 -14.13 -21.27 -18.59
CA ARG A 336 -14.58 -22.50 -19.23
C ARG A 336 -13.60 -22.92 -20.31
N ALA A 337 -13.16 -24.17 -20.27
CA ALA A 337 -12.27 -24.75 -21.25
C ALA A 337 -12.93 -24.73 -22.64
N ARG A 338 -12.25 -24.16 -23.63
CA ARG A 338 -12.71 -24.15 -25.02
C ARG A 338 -12.24 -25.38 -25.81
N ALA A 339 -11.13 -25.96 -25.37
CA ALA A 339 -10.52 -27.15 -25.91
C ALA A 339 -10.14 -28.07 -24.74
N ARG A 340 -9.54 -29.23 -25.03
CA ARG A 340 -8.92 -30.06 -24.01
C ARG A 340 -7.72 -29.28 -23.44
N SER A 341 -7.77 -28.97 -22.15
CA SER A 341 -6.77 -28.10 -21.49
C SER A 341 -6.10 -28.81 -20.33
N ARG A 342 -4.82 -28.50 -20.08
CA ARG A 342 -4.06 -28.95 -18.91
C ARG A 342 -3.99 -27.83 -17.89
N ILE A 343 -4.57 -28.05 -16.71
CA ILE A 343 -4.70 -27.05 -15.66
C ILE A 343 -3.78 -27.40 -14.50
N ALA A 344 -2.92 -26.45 -14.12
CA ALA A 344 -2.08 -26.52 -12.94
C ALA A 344 -2.73 -25.77 -11.78
N THR A 345 -2.77 -26.37 -10.60
CA THR A 345 -3.06 -25.70 -9.33
C THR A 345 -1.75 -25.32 -8.67
N VAL A 346 -1.62 -24.06 -8.27
CA VAL A 346 -0.41 -23.50 -7.65
C VAL A 346 -0.74 -23.09 -6.23
N ALA A 347 0.13 -23.44 -5.27
CA ALA A 347 -0.08 -23.21 -3.85
C ALA A 347 0.22 -21.77 -3.41
N ILE A 348 -0.49 -20.81 -3.98
CA ILE A 348 -0.48 -19.40 -3.59
C ILE A 348 -1.83 -18.77 -3.93
N GLY A 349 -2.38 -17.93 -3.06
CA GLY A 349 -3.67 -17.28 -3.31
C GLY A 349 -3.76 -15.86 -2.77
N TYR A 350 -4.97 -15.33 -2.62
CA TYR A 350 -5.15 -13.95 -2.18
C TYR A 350 -4.72 -13.69 -0.74
N ALA A 351 -4.67 -14.71 0.13
CA ALA A 351 -4.12 -14.57 1.47
C ALA A 351 -2.57 -14.51 1.48
N ASP A 352 -1.94 -14.71 0.33
CA ASP A 352 -0.48 -14.59 0.13
C ASP A 352 -0.09 -13.37 -0.73
N GLY A 353 -1.06 -12.57 -1.17
CA GLY A 353 -0.83 -11.34 -1.96
C GLY A 353 -1.26 -11.42 -3.42
N VAL A 354 -1.77 -12.57 -3.91
CA VAL A 354 -2.32 -12.64 -5.27
C VAL A 354 -3.73 -12.06 -5.30
N HIS A 355 -3.87 -10.79 -5.68
CA HIS A 355 -5.17 -10.11 -5.64
C HIS A 355 -6.27 -10.88 -6.38
N ARG A 356 -7.44 -11.03 -5.73
CA ARG A 356 -8.56 -11.77 -6.33
C ARG A 356 -9.04 -11.21 -7.66
N VAL A 357 -8.86 -9.90 -7.88
CA VAL A 357 -9.17 -9.22 -9.15
C VAL A 357 -8.31 -9.71 -10.33
N ARG A 358 -7.19 -10.41 -10.08
CA ARG A 358 -6.40 -11.10 -11.11
C ARG A 358 -7.05 -12.35 -11.69
N SER A 359 -8.24 -12.72 -11.21
CA SER A 359 -9.02 -13.83 -11.77
C SER A 359 -9.16 -13.66 -13.30
N ASN A 360 -8.71 -14.67 -14.06
CA ASN A 360 -8.66 -14.65 -15.52
C ASN A 360 -7.78 -13.55 -16.15
N ARG A 361 -6.81 -12.98 -15.42
CA ARG A 361 -5.99 -11.86 -15.89
C ARG A 361 -4.51 -12.04 -15.63
N GLY A 362 -3.74 -11.83 -16.69
CA GLY A 362 -2.29 -11.91 -16.64
C GLY A 362 -1.77 -13.34 -16.61
N HIS A 363 -0.49 -13.47 -16.26
CA HIS A 363 0.24 -14.73 -16.40
C HIS A 363 1.06 -15.01 -15.14
N ALA A 364 1.57 -16.24 -15.07
CA ALA A 364 2.76 -16.62 -14.33
C ALA A 364 3.77 -17.25 -15.31
N LEU A 365 5.01 -17.46 -14.90
CA LEU A 365 6.00 -18.19 -15.69
C LEU A 365 6.17 -19.61 -15.15
N VAL A 366 6.20 -20.57 -16.06
CA VAL A 366 6.45 -21.99 -15.77
C VAL A 366 7.38 -22.51 -16.86
N ARG A 367 8.55 -23.03 -16.47
CA ARG A 367 9.57 -23.57 -17.39
C ARG A 367 9.93 -22.59 -18.51
N GLY A 368 10.12 -21.32 -18.16
CA GLY A 368 10.49 -20.26 -19.09
C GLY A 368 9.40 -19.80 -20.06
N LYS A 369 8.14 -20.25 -19.88
CA LYS A 369 6.99 -19.88 -20.72
C LYS A 369 5.89 -19.23 -19.89
N ARG A 370 5.09 -18.37 -20.52
CA ARG A 370 3.93 -17.72 -19.89
C ARG A 370 2.74 -18.68 -19.83
N ALA A 371 2.21 -18.89 -18.62
CA ALA A 371 0.98 -19.61 -18.37
C ALA A 371 -0.11 -18.62 -17.92
N PRO A 372 -1.25 -18.48 -18.63
CA PRO A 372 -2.31 -17.57 -18.22
C PRO A 372 -3.01 -18.04 -16.93
N LEU A 373 -3.37 -17.09 -16.06
CA LEU A 373 -4.24 -17.37 -14.92
C LEU A 373 -5.66 -17.63 -15.42
N VAL A 374 -6.25 -18.75 -15.00
CA VAL A 374 -7.60 -19.16 -15.40
C VAL A 374 -8.43 -19.51 -14.19
N GLY A 375 -9.70 -19.14 -14.20
CA GLY A 375 -10.60 -19.28 -13.06
C GLY A 375 -10.41 -18.20 -11.99
N THR A 376 -11.29 -18.26 -11.00
CA THR A 376 -11.27 -17.32 -9.87
C THR A 376 -10.14 -17.66 -8.90
N VAL A 377 -9.30 -16.67 -8.59
CA VAL A 377 -8.26 -16.76 -7.55
C VAL A 377 -8.90 -17.10 -6.20
N SER A 378 -8.39 -18.15 -5.56
CA SER A 378 -8.87 -18.64 -4.26
C SER A 378 -7.97 -18.13 -3.12
N MET A 379 -8.35 -18.43 -1.87
CA MET A 379 -7.61 -17.96 -0.69
C MET A 379 -6.17 -18.45 -0.69
N ASP A 380 -5.98 -19.72 -1.03
CA ASP A 380 -4.69 -20.42 -0.87
C ASP A 380 -4.14 -20.98 -2.18
N ALA A 381 -4.85 -20.80 -3.29
CA ALA A 381 -4.48 -21.35 -4.57
C ALA A 381 -4.91 -20.48 -5.76
N ILE A 382 -4.13 -20.55 -6.82
CA ILE A 382 -4.48 -20.10 -8.16
C ILE A 382 -4.44 -21.29 -9.12
N THR A 383 -5.04 -21.09 -10.28
CA THR A 383 -5.02 -22.05 -11.38
C THR A 383 -4.46 -21.42 -12.65
N LEU A 384 -3.61 -22.16 -13.34
CA LEU A 384 -2.95 -21.77 -14.58
C LEU A 384 -3.33 -22.75 -15.68
N ASP A 385 -3.54 -22.24 -16.89
CA ASP A 385 -3.58 -23.09 -18.08
C ASP A 385 -2.14 -23.30 -18.57
N VAL A 386 -1.69 -24.55 -18.54
CA VAL A 386 -0.34 -24.96 -18.93
C VAL A 386 -0.38 -25.89 -20.15
N THR A 387 -1.46 -25.84 -20.94
CA THR A 387 -1.67 -26.72 -22.11
C THR A 387 -0.51 -26.65 -23.11
N ASP A 388 0.00 -25.44 -23.37
CA ASP A 388 1.04 -25.19 -24.37
C ASP A 388 2.48 -25.27 -23.80
N ILE A 389 2.61 -25.79 -22.57
CA ILE A 389 3.89 -25.95 -21.87
C ILE A 389 4.16 -27.44 -21.65
N GLU A 390 5.15 -27.94 -22.39
CA GLU A 390 5.59 -29.33 -22.33
C GLU A 390 6.27 -29.64 -20.99
N ASP A 391 6.23 -30.93 -20.61
CA ASP A 391 6.94 -31.50 -19.45
C ASP A 391 6.66 -30.83 -18.09
N VAL A 392 5.57 -30.09 -17.95
CA VAL A 392 5.17 -29.55 -16.65
C VAL A 392 4.84 -30.70 -15.69
N THR A 393 5.40 -30.67 -14.48
CA THR A 393 5.19 -31.68 -13.44
C THR A 393 4.77 -31.05 -12.10
N GLU A 394 4.11 -31.83 -11.25
CA GLU A 394 3.87 -31.41 -9.86
C GLU A 394 5.22 -31.20 -9.17
N GLY A 395 5.34 -30.13 -8.38
CA GLY A 395 6.59 -29.67 -7.78
C GLY A 395 7.35 -28.64 -8.63
N ASP A 396 6.99 -28.43 -9.90
CA ASP A 396 7.62 -27.38 -10.71
C ASP A 396 7.43 -26.00 -10.08
N ALA A 397 8.49 -25.20 -10.11
CA ALA A 397 8.46 -23.81 -9.69
C ALA A 397 7.61 -22.96 -10.65
N VAL A 398 6.89 -22.01 -10.06
CA VAL A 398 6.06 -21.03 -10.75
C VAL A 398 6.55 -19.65 -10.34
N THR A 399 7.01 -18.85 -11.30
CA THR A 399 7.44 -17.47 -11.05
C THR A 399 6.27 -16.51 -11.29
N LEU A 400 5.81 -15.85 -10.23
CA LEU A 400 4.74 -14.86 -10.29
C LEU A 400 5.26 -13.43 -10.50
N ILE A 401 6.46 -13.14 -10.01
CA ILE A 401 7.22 -11.91 -10.23
C ILE A 401 8.69 -12.32 -10.36
N GLY A 402 9.38 -11.85 -11.40
CA GLY A 402 10.78 -12.20 -11.65
C GLY A 402 11.03 -12.66 -13.07
N VAL A 403 12.09 -13.44 -13.24
CA VAL A 403 12.57 -13.96 -14.52
C VAL A 403 12.58 -15.48 -14.45
N ASP A 404 12.12 -16.13 -15.52
CA ASP A 404 12.25 -17.57 -15.74
C ASP A 404 12.57 -17.78 -17.22
N GLY A 405 13.71 -18.41 -17.51
CA GLY A 405 14.25 -18.49 -18.87
C GLY A 405 14.43 -17.12 -19.51
N GLY A 406 13.90 -16.95 -20.73
CA GLY A 406 13.92 -15.68 -21.46
C GLY A 406 12.74 -14.74 -21.13
N GLU A 407 11.83 -15.16 -20.26
CA GLU A 407 10.60 -14.42 -19.95
C GLU A 407 10.70 -13.67 -18.61
N LYS A 408 9.96 -12.57 -18.50
CA LYS A 408 9.95 -11.71 -17.30
C LYS A 408 8.55 -11.23 -16.94
N ILE A 409 8.23 -11.24 -15.65
CA ILE A 409 7.04 -10.62 -15.08
C ILE A 409 7.46 -9.59 -14.02
N THR A 410 7.11 -8.32 -14.20
CA THR A 410 7.41 -7.25 -13.25
C THR A 410 6.24 -6.97 -12.30
N ALA A 411 6.54 -6.36 -11.14
CA ALA A 411 5.50 -5.92 -10.21
C ALA A 411 4.54 -4.90 -10.86
N GLU A 412 5.02 -4.05 -11.76
CA GLU A 412 4.21 -3.13 -12.55
C GLU A 412 3.27 -3.86 -13.51
N GLN A 413 3.73 -4.93 -14.17
CA GLN A 413 2.85 -5.77 -14.99
C GLN A 413 1.75 -6.41 -14.15
N VAL A 414 2.08 -6.94 -12.97
CA VAL A 414 1.11 -7.49 -12.03
C VAL A 414 0.13 -6.42 -11.54
N GLY A 415 0.62 -5.21 -11.27
CA GLY A 415 -0.19 -4.04 -10.91
C GLY A 415 -1.22 -3.73 -12.00
N ARG A 416 -0.77 -3.60 -13.26
CA ARG A 416 -1.67 -3.36 -14.41
C ARG A 416 -2.73 -4.44 -14.58
N TRP A 417 -2.38 -5.72 -14.46
CA TRP A 417 -3.36 -6.81 -14.52
C TRP A 417 -4.38 -6.77 -13.37
N SER A 418 -3.96 -6.22 -12.22
CA SER A 418 -4.78 -6.08 -11.03
C SER A 418 -5.58 -4.77 -10.98
N GLY A 419 -5.35 -3.83 -11.90
CA GLY A 419 -5.95 -2.49 -11.85
C GLY A 419 -5.38 -1.61 -10.72
N THR A 420 -4.11 -1.81 -10.37
CA THR A 420 -3.39 -1.08 -9.32
C THR A 420 -1.93 -0.83 -9.70
N ILE A 421 -1.09 -0.47 -8.73
CA ILE A 421 0.32 -0.11 -8.86
C ILE A 421 1.25 -1.14 -8.21
N SER A 422 2.54 -1.11 -8.57
CA SER A 422 3.62 -1.94 -8.04
C SER A 422 3.66 -1.94 -6.50
N TYR A 423 3.43 -0.78 -5.89
CA TYR A 423 3.40 -0.59 -4.43
C TYR A 423 2.43 -1.55 -3.75
N GLU A 424 1.17 -1.59 -4.20
CA GLU A 424 0.14 -2.44 -3.59
C GLU A 424 0.49 -3.92 -3.76
N VAL A 425 0.96 -4.30 -4.95
CA VAL A 425 1.40 -5.68 -5.25
C VAL A 425 2.51 -6.15 -4.30
N LEU A 426 3.52 -5.32 -4.06
CA LEU A 426 4.66 -5.70 -3.22
C LEU A 426 4.29 -5.72 -1.73
N THR A 427 3.44 -4.77 -1.29
CA THR A 427 2.98 -4.70 0.10
C THR A 427 1.92 -5.72 0.46
N SER A 428 1.24 -6.33 -0.52
CA SER A 428 0.20 -7.33 -0.25
C SER A 428 0.74 -8.72 0.10
N LEU A 429 2.06 -8.95 -0.01
CA LEU A 429 2.67 -10.22 0.32
C LEU A 429 2.50 -10.57 1.80
N GLY A 430 1.66 -11.57 2.05
CA GLY A 430 1.33 -12.05 3.39
C GLY A 430 2.53 -12.64 4.15
N GLN A 431 2.32 -12.89 5.44
CA GLN A 431 3.34 -13.46 6.32
C GLN A 431 3.69 -14.93 6.00
N ARG A 432 2.80 -15.64 5.29
CA ARG A 432 3.03 -17.03 4.85
C ARG A 432 4.03 -17.15 3.70
N VAL A 433 4.33 -16.04 3.02
CA VAL A 433 5.37 -15.98 2.00
C VAL A 433 6.70 -15.78 2.72
N GLU A 434 7.52 -16.82 2.71
CA GLU A 434 8.86 -16.75 3.29
C GLU A 434 9.74 -15.80 2.47
N ARG A 435 10.44 -14.91 3.16
CA ARG A 435 11.41 -14.01 2.52
C ARG A 435 12.80 -14.61 2.71
N ARG A 436 13.44 -14.94 1.59
CA ARG A 436 14.84 -15.40 1.57
C ARG A 436 15.71 -14.25 1.11
N TYR A 437 16.79 -13.99 1.80
CA TYR A 437 17.68 -12.89 1.49
C TYR A 437 18.88 -13.41 0.70
N ILE A 438 19.01 -12.92 -0.53
CA ILE A 438 20.07 -13.28 -1.46
C ILE A 438 21.05 -12.11 -1.51
N GLU A 439 22.32 -12.38 -1.20
CA GLU A 439 23.38 -11.37 -1.25
C GLU A 439 23.79 -11.03 -2.67
#